data_AF-A0A7X9DGB9-F1
#
_entry.id   AF-A0A7X9DGB9-F1
#
_cell.length_a   1.000
_cell.length_b   1.000
_cell.length_c   1.000
_cell.angle_alpha   90.00
_cell.angle_beta   90.00
_cell.angle_gamma   90.00
#
_symmetry.space_group_name_H-M   'P 1'
#
loop_
_entity.id
_entity.type
_entity.pdbx_description
1 polymer ?
#
loop_
_entity_poly.entity_id
_entity_poly.type
_entity_poly.pdbx_seq_one_letter_code
_entity_poly.pdbx_strand_id
1 'polypeptide(L)'
;MDLLRIWQEIDIKDVQEHILMADDLFGFCPGCKTPGLKLQDLHTCPTCKREFKYVTSKDARGGKSAEVVMRLKKKLPHLTFVDYDDYERLSSKNKAADLFKNM
;
A
#
# COMPACT_ATOMS: atom_id res chain seq x y z
N MET A 1 -9.78 16.91 11.89
CA MET A 1 -8.80 15.86 12.20
C MET A 1 -7.80 15.90 11.07
N ASP A 2 -6.55 16.23 11.38
CA ASP A 2 -5.48 16.35 10.39
C ASP A 2 -4.66 15.06 10.34
N LEU A 3 -4.04 14.81 9.20
CA LEU A 3 -3.12 13.69 9.01
C LEU A 3 -1.70 14.20 8.99
N LEU A 4 -0.84 13.57 9.78
CA LEU A 4 0.59 13.83 9.81
C LEU A 4 1.33 12.55 9.42
N ARG A 5 2.32 12.69 8.54
CA ARG A 5 3.23 11.61 8.20
C ARG A 5 4.34 11.51 9.25
N ILE A 6 4.62 10.29 9.70
CA ILE A 6 5.69 9.98 10.65
C ILE A 6 6.74 9.14 9.91
N TRP A 7 8.01 9.48 10.10
CA TRP A 7 9.13 8.70 9.57
C TRP A 7 9.45 7.55 10.51
N GLN A 8 9.62 6.35 9.94
CA GLN A 8 9.89 5.14 10.70
C GLN A 8 10.86 4.24 9.93
N GLU A 9 11.76 3.58 10.64
CA GLU A 9 12.57 2.49 10.10
C GLU A 9 11.74 1.21 10.01
N ILE A 10 11.65 0.64 8.81
CA ILE A 10 10.83 -0.54 8.53
C ILE A 10 11.48 -1.41 7.45
N ASP A 11 11.27 -2.73 7.53
CA ASP A 11 11.63 -3.63 6.44
C ASP A 11 10.65 -3.47 5.28
N ILE A 12 11.15 -2.92 4.17
CA ILE A 12 10.37 -2.74 2.95
C ILE A 12 9.86 -4.07 2.37
N LYS A 13 10.52 -5.21 2.66
CA LYS A 13 10.04 -6.52 2.22
C LYS A 13 8.73 -6.91 2.91
N ASP A 14 8.63 -6.73 4.23
CA ASP A 14 7.38 -6.95 4.98
C ASP A 14 6.25 -6.06 4.43
N VAL A 15 6.57 -4.81 4.09
CA VAL A 15 5.60 -3.92 3.43
C VAL A 15 5.16 -4.50 2.09
N GLN A 16 6.08 -4.86 1.19
CA GLN A 16 5.75 -5.43 -0.13
C GLN A 16 4.95 -6.75 -0.06
N GLU A 17 5.22 -7.56 0.94
CA GLU A 17 4.52 -8.82 1.20
C GLU A 17 3.09 -8.62 1.70
N HIS A 18 2.83 -7.55 2.46
CA HIS A 18 1.54 -7.33 3.12
C HIS A 18 0.79 -6.07 2.64
N ILE A 19 1.21 -5.45 1.54
CA ILE A 19 0.57 -4.24 1.01
C ILE A 19 -0.63 -4.52 0.11
N LEU A 20 -1.69 -3.76 0.34
CA LEU A 20 -2.82 -3.55 -0.55
C LEU A 20 -2.61 -2.25 -1.35
N MET A 21 -2.80 -2.30 -2.67
CA MET A 21 -2.91 -1.07 -3.47
C MET A 21 -4.38 -0.70 -3.56
N ALA A 22 -4.77 0.51 -3.17
CA ALA A 22 -6.17 0.94 -3.22
C ALA A 22 -6.33 2.22 -4.04
N ASP A 23 -7.40 2.31 -4.82
CA ASP A 23 -7.97 3.57 -5.26
C ASP A 23 -9.15 3.94 -4.35
N ASP A 24 -9.98 4.92 -4.74
CA ASP A 24 -11.11 5.33 -3.92
C ASP A 24 -12.23 4.29 -3.81
N LEU A 25 -12.35 3.35 -4.75
CA LEU A 25 -13.45 2.39 -4.85
C LEU A 25 -13.03 0.96 -4.55
N PHE A 26 -11.87 0.54 -5.06
CA PHE A 26 -11.43 -0.84 -5.10
C PHE A 26 -9.96 -1.00 -4.71
N GLY A 27 -9.65 -2.21 -4.26
CA GLY A 27 -8.31 -2.67 -3.97
C GLY A 27 -7.77 -3.58 -5.08
N PHE A 28 -6.45 -3.65 -5.13
CA PHE A 28 -5.67 -4.52 -5.99
C PHE A 28 -4.62 -5.24 -5.13
N CYS A 29 -4.60 -6.57 -5.20
CA CYS A 29 -3.59 -7.38 -4.52
C CYS A 29 -2.34 -7.51 -5.41
N PRO A 30 -1.17 -7.00 -5.00
CA PRO A 30 0.06 -7.15 -5.79
C PRO A 30 0.54 -8.59 -5.92
N GLY A 31 0.21 -9.45 -4.94
CA GLY A 31 0.65 -10.84 -4.91
C GLY A 31 0.04 -11.70 -6.02
N CYS A 32 -1.29 -11.67 -6.16
CA CYS A 32 -2.01 -12.46 -7.18
C CYS A 32 -2.56 -11.63 -8.34
N LYS A 33 -2.32 -10.32 -8.33
CA LYS A 33 -2.79 -9.37 -9.34
C LYS A 33 -4.31 -9.34 -9.51
N THR A 34 -5.07 -9.74 -8.50
CA THR A 34 -6.53 -9.67 -8.52
C THR A 34 -6.98 -8.22 -8.33
N PRO A 35 -7.69 -7.61 -9.31
CA PRO A 35 -8.28 -6.28 -9.17
C PRO A 35 -9.67 -6.37 -8.50
N GLY A 36 -10.26 -5.21 -8.20
CA GLY A 36 -11.68 -5.13 -7.81
C GLY A 36 -11.98 -5.61 -6.39
N LEU A 37 -11.00 -5.63 -5.49
CA LEU A 37 -11.21 -6.03 -4.10
C LEU A 37 -12.07 -4.98 -3.38
N LYS A 38 -13.12 -5.42 -2.67
CA LYS A 38 -13.91 -4.53 -1.82
C LYS A 38 -13.07 -4.11 -0.62
N LEU A 39 -13.05 -2.82 -0.32
CA LEU A 39 -12.16 -2.24 0.70
C LEU A 39 -12.71 -2.30 2.13
N GLN A 40 -13.98 -2.64 2.34
CA GLN A 40 -14.59 -2.63 3.67
C GLN A 40 -14.01 -3.76 4.53
N ASP A 41 -13.30 -3.41 5.61
CA ASP A 41 -12.74 -4.33 6.61
C ASP A 41 -11.92 -5.48 5.99
N LEU A 42 -11.18 -5.19 4.92
CA LEU A 42 -10.40 -6.19 4.19
C LEU A 42 -9.09 -6.49 4.93
N HIS A 43 -8.99 -7.68 5.54
CA HIS A 43 -7.79 -8.15 6.22
C HIS A 43 -6.91 -9.08 5.38
N THR A 44 -7.50 -9.82 4.43
CA THR A 44 -6.79 -10.81 3.63
C THR A 44 -7.27 -10.81 2.19
N CYS A 45 -6.41 -11.19 1.26
CA CYS A 45 -6.81 -11.36 -0.12
C CYS A 45 -7.75 -12.57 -0.24
N PRO A 46 -8.96 -12.43 -0.80
CA PRO A 46 -9.90 -13.54 -0.94
C PRO A 46 -9.35 -14.64 -1.85
N THR A 47 -8.50 -14.28 -2.82
CA THR A 47 -7.94 -15.17 -3.84
C THR A 47 -6.69 -15.91 -3.37
N CYS A 48 -5.65 -15.20 -2.90
CA CYS A 48 -4.37 -15.82 -2.54
C CYS A 48 -4.09 -15.89 -1.04
N LYS A 49 -5.03 -15.47 -0.20
CA LYS A 49 -4.93 -15.48 1.28
C LYS A 49 -3.77 -14.67 1.86
N ARG A 50 -3.10 -13.84 1.05
CA ARG A 50 -2.15 -12.83 1.52
C ARG A 50 -2.80 -11.99 2.62
N GLU A 51 -2.12 -11.84 3.75
CA GLU A 51 -2.54 -10.94 4.82
C GLU A 51 -2.19 -9.49 4.44
N PHE A 52 -3.09 -8.56 4.74
CA PHE A 52 -2.88 -7.14 4.55
C PHE A 52 -2.60 -6.47 5.89
N LYS A 53 -1.44 -5.81 6.00
CA LYS A 53 -1.04 -4.96 7.12
C LYS A 53 -0.93 -3.49 6.70
N TYR A 54 -0.66 -3.27 5.41
CA TYR A 54 -0.40 -1.95 4.85
C TYR A 54 -1.34 -1.65 3.69
N VAL A 55 -1.60 -0.37 3.47
CA VAL A 55 -2.30 0.12 2.28
C VAL A 55 -1.62 1.37 1.75
N THR A 56 -1.54 1.48 0.43
CA THR A 56 -1.10 2.69 -0.27
C THR A 56 -2.05 2.99 -1.42
N SER A 57 -2.05 4.25 -1.87
CA SER A 57 -2.86 4.68 -3.01
C SER A 57 -2.09 5.58 -3.96
N LYS A 58 -2.20 5.33 -5.25
CA LYS A 58 -1.64 6.22 -6.27
C LYS A 58 -2.29 7.60 -6.29
N ASP A 59 -3.55 7.67 -5.86
CA ASP A 59 -4.32 8.90 -5.81
C ASP A 59 -3.92 9.76 -4.60
N ALA A 60 -3.24 9.15 -3.62
CA ALA A 60 -2.73 9.83 -2.44
C ALA A 60 -1.39 10.56 -2.69
N ARG A 61 -1.04 10.89 -3.94
CA ARG A 61 0.15 11.71 -4.23
C ARG A 61 -0.11 13.20 -4.03
N GLY A 62 0.93 13.91 -3.59
CA GLY A 62 0.95 15.38 -3.52
C GLY A 62 -0.14 15.98 -2.61
N GLY A 63 -0.70 17.12 -3.02
CA GLY A 63 -1.60 17.93 -2.19
C GLY A 63 -2.96 17.33 -1.86
N LYS A 64 -3.37 16.22 -2.50
CA LYS A 64 -4.63 15.51 -2.22
C LYS A 64 -4.46 14.26 -1.35
N SER A 65 -3.24 13.97 -0.92
CA SER A 65 -2.86 12.82 -0.11
C SER A 65 -3.77 12.63 1.11
N ALA A 66 -3.98 13.69 1.88
CA ALA A 66 -4.76 13.63 3.11
C ALA A 66 -6.22 13.20 2.89
N GLU A 67 -6.91 13.72 1.88
CA GLU A 67 -8.32 13.40 1.63
C GLU A 67 -8.51 11.93 1.23
N VAL A 68 -7.64 11.43 0.36
CA VAL A 68 -7.66 10.02 -0.09
C VAL A 68 -7.38 9.09 1.10
N VAL A 69 -6.34 9.39 1.88
CA VAL A 69 -5.99 8.61 3.08
C VAL A 69 -7.14 8.63 4.10
N MET A 70 -7.80 9.77 4.31
CA MET A 70 -8.96 9.85 5.20
C MET A 70 -10.12 8.96 4.75
N ARG A 71 -10.44 8.95 3.44
CA ARG A 71 -11.53 8.09 2.92
C ARG A 71 -11.20 6.61 3.04
N LEU A 72 -9.96 6.24 2.74
CA LEU A 72 -9.50 4.86 2.89
C LEU A 72 -9.45 4.43 4.36
N LYS A 73 -9.01 5.30 5.28
CA LYS A 73 -9.01 5.01 6.73
C LYS A 73 -10.38 4.62 7.26
N LYS A 74 -11.46 5.18 6.70
CA LYS A 74 -12.84 4.82 7.09
C LYS A 74 -13.21 3.40 6.66
N LYS A 75 -12.63 2.90 5.56
CA LYS A 75 -12.90 1.56 5.00
C LYS A 75 -11.96 0.50 5.57
N LEU A 76 -10.74 0.91 5.87
CA LEU A 76 -9.61 0.05 6.29
C LEU A 76 -8.96 0.60 7.56
N PRO A 77 -9.70 0.75 8.67
CA PRO A 77 -9.19 1.39 9.89
C PRO A 77 -8.04 0.62 10.56
N HIS A 78 -7.91 -0.68 10.27
CA HIS A 78 -6.89 -1.58 10.80
C HIS A 78 -5.59 -1.60 10.00
N LEU A 79 -5.55 -1.02 8.80
CA LEU A 79 -4.34 -1.01 7.97
C LEU A 79 -3.50 0.23 8.23
N THR A 80 -2.18 0.03 8.17
CA THR A 80 -1.22 1.13 8.22
C THR A 80 -1.11 1.79 6.85
N PHE A 81 -1.28 3.10 6.81
CA PHE A 81 -1.21 3.88 5.58
C PHE A 81 0.23 4.23 5.26
N VAL A 82 0.72 3.68 4.15
CA VAL A 82 2.05 3.96 3.63
C VAL A 82 1.92 4.99 2.52
N ASP A 83 2.74 6.04 2.60
CA ASP A 83 2.82 7.05 1.57
C ASP A 83 3.32 6.43 0.26
N TYR A 84 2.60 6.72 -0.83
CA TYR A 84 2.87 6.05 -2.10
C TYR A 84 4.21 6.46 -2.72
N ASP A 85 4.62 7.71 -2.56
CA ASP A 85 5.90 8.19 -3.10
C ASP A 85 7.06 7.52 -2.35
N ASP A 86 6.94 7.32 -1.04
CA ASP A 86 7.90 6.54 -0.25
C ASP A 86 7.95 5.07 -0.66
N TYR A 87 6.78 4.42 -0.76
CA TYR A 87 6.70 3.03 -1.15
C TYR A 87 7.30 2.81 -2.55
N GLU A 88 6.96 3.66 -3.52
CA GLU A 88 7.48 3.56 -4.88
C GLU A 88 8.99 3.77 -4.92
N ARG A 89 9.52 4.79 -4.24
CA ARG A 89 10.95 5.08 -4.17
C ARG A 89 11.74 3.91 -3.58
N LEU A 90 11.29 3.35 -2.45
CA LEU A 90 11.98 2.26 -1.76
C LEU A 90 11.86 0.93 -2.52
N SER A 91 10.67 0.61 -3.04
CA SER A 91 10.45 -0.63 -3.79
C SER A 91 11.15 -0.65 -5.16
N SER A 92 11.27 0.51 -5.83
CA SER A 92 11.95 0.63 -7.13
C SER A 92 13.47 0.53 -6.97
N LYS A 93 14.03 1.09 -5.88
CA LYS A 93 15.45 0.95 -5.55
C LYS A 93 15.86 -0.52 -5.42
N ASN A 94 15.03 -1.34 -4.76
CA ASN A 94 15.28 -2.78 -4.61
C ASN A 94 15.24 -3.52 -5.95
N LYS A 95 14.22 -3.25 -6.77
CA LYS A 95 14.10 -3.86 -8.11
C LYS A 95 15.32 -3.57 -8.98
N ALA A 96 15.83 -2.33 -8.95
CA ALA A 96 17.04 -1.97 -9.70
C ALA A 96 18.26 -2.74 -9.17
N ALA A 97 18.45 -2.81 -7.86
CA ALA A 97 19.57 -3.54 -7.25
C ALA A 97 19.56 -5.05 -7.61
N ASP A 98 18.38 -5.67 -7.68
CA ASP A 98 18.24 -7.08 -8.04
C ASP A 98 18.55 -7.35 -9.52
N LEU A 99 18.32 -6.38 -10.42
CA LEU A 99 18.72 -6.50 -11.83
C LEU A 99 20.25 -6.56 -11.98
N PHE A 100 20.98 -5.74 -11.22
CA PHE A 100 22.45 -5.68 -11.29
C PHE A 100 23.16 -6.86 -10.62
N LYS A 101 22.49 -7.58 -9.70
CA LYS A 101 23.05 -8.80 -9.09
C LYS A 101 23.00 -10.02 -10.01
N ASN A 102 22.17 -9.98 -11.05
CA ASN A 102 21.97 -11.07 -12.01
C ASN A 102 22.69 -10.82 -13.35
N MET A 103 23.57 -9.82 -13.42
CA MET A 103 24.54 -9.59 -14.50
C MET A 103 25.93 -10.02 -14.04
#